data_AF-A0A966VC81-F1
#
_entry.id   AF-A0A966VC81-F1
#
_cell.length_a   1.000
_cell.length_b   1.000
_cell.length_c   1.000
_cell.angle_alpha   90.00
_cell.angle_beta   90.00
_cell.angle_gamma   90.00
#
_symmetry.space_group_name_H-M   'P 1'
#
loop_
_entity.id
_entity.type
_entity.pdbx_description
1 polymer ?
#
loop_
_entity_poly.entity_id
_entity_poly.type
_entity_poly.pdbx_seq_one_letter_code
_entity_poly.pdbx_strand_id
1 'polypeptide(L)' 'MNERTITACNIGPYPKSFFDPMPAVNVTYSDGTTEKLFTFYPDELSFSEREFIGKTRDQAMSLRHRKDVAYLQS' A
#
# COMPACT_ATOMS: atom_id res chain seq x y z
N MET A 1 10.99 9.50 19.55
CA MET A 1 9.62 9.08 19.19
C MET A 1 9.75 7.69 18.60
N ASN A 2 9.09 6.67 19.14
CA ASN A 2 9.11 5.34 18.53
C ASN A 2 8.24 5.40 17.27
N GLU A 3 8.87 5.51 16.10
CA GLU A 3 8.16 5.45 14.84
C GLU A 3 7.62 4.04 14.63
N ARG A 4 6.32 3.96 14.33
CA ARG A 4 5.64 2.69 14.04
C ARG A 4 6.03 2.25 12.64
N THR A 5 6.86 1.22 12.57
CA THR A 5 7.29 0.62 11.31
C THR A 5 6.37 -0.53 10.93
N ILE A 6 6.18 -0.73 9.64
CA ILE A 6 5.35 -1.78 9.08
C ILE A 6 6.11 -3.11 9.19
N THR A 7 5.51 -4.09 9.86
CA THR A 7 6.06 -5.44 10.08
C THR A 7 5.40 -6.49 9.19
N ALA A 8 4.16 -6.25 8.76
CA ALA A 8 3.46 -7.08 7.80
C ALA A 8 2.62 -6.21 6.87
N CYS A 9 2.46 -6.67 5.63
CA CYS A 9 1.61 -6.02 4.63
C CYS A 9 0.79 -7.12 3.94
N ASN A 10 -0.48 -6.85 3.70
CA ASN A 10 -1.37 -7.68 2.90
C ASN A 10 -2.05 -6.84 1.83
N ILE A 11 -1.91 -7.26 0.57
CA ILE A 11 -2.58 -6.63 -0.56
C ILE A 11 -3.88 -7.40 -0.82
N GLY A 12 -4.99 -6.66 -0.81
CA GLY A 12 -6.32 -7.21 -1.06
C GLY A 12 -6.47 -7.83 -2.46
N PRO A 13 -7.55 -8.59 -2.69
CA PRO A 13 -7.78 -9.28 -3.96
C PRO A 13 -7.90 -8.29 -5.12
N TYR A 14 -7.46 -8.73 -6.30
CA TYR A 14 -7.63 -7.98 -7.53
C TYR A 14 -9.07 -8.08 -8.04
N PRO A 15 -9.69 -6.96 -8.46
CA PRO A 15 -11.04 -6.95 -8.99
C PRO A 15 -11.09 -7.82 -10.26
N LYS A 16 -12.14 -8.63 -10.39
CA LYS A 16 -12.41 -9.46 -11.57
C LYS A 16 -13.57 -8.90 -12.41
N SER A 17 -14.40 -8.07 -11.80
CA SER A 17 -15.56 -7.41 -12.40
C SER A 17 -15.55 -5.91 -12.09
N PHE A 18 -16.26 -5.12 -12.89
CA PHE A 18 -16.30 -3.65 -12.77
C PHE A 18 -16.84 -3.14 -11.41
N PHE A 19 -17.70 -3.92 -10.74
CA PHE A 19 -18.26 -3.56 -9.44
C PHE A 19 -17.49 -4.15 -8.25
N ASP A 20 -16.41 -4.89 -8.50
CA ASP A 20 -15.57 -5.42 -7.42
C ASP A 20 -14.80 -4.28 -6.75
N PRO A 21 -14.54 -4.37 -5.43
CA PRO A 21 -13.74 -3.37 -4.73
C PRO A 21 -12.31 -3.36 -5.27
N MET A 22 -11.74 -2.15 -5.34
CA MET A 22 -10.32 -1.99 -5.69
C MET A 22 -9.41 -2.63 -4.62
N PRO A 23 -8.21 -3.10 -5.00
CA PRO A 23 -7.26 -3.66 -4.06
C PRO A 23 -6.88 -2.62 -3.00
N ALA A 24 -6.77 -3.08 -1.76
CA ALA A 24 -6.36 -2.26 -0.62
C ALA A 24 -5.04 -2.77 -0.05
N VAL A 25 -4.16 -1.86 0.32
CA VAL A 25 -2.94 -2.17 1.09
C VAL A 25 -3.27 -2.09 2.57
N ASN A 26 -3.26 -3.22 3.26
CA ASN A 26 -3.44 -3.30 4.69
C ASN A 26 -2.08 -3.58 5.35
N VAL A 27 -1.69 -2.78 6.33
CA VAL A 27 -0.40 -2.91 7.00
C VAL A 27 -0.61 -3.18 8.48
N THR A 28 0.29 -3.97 9.06
CA THR A 28 0.41 -4.12 10.51
C THR A 28 1.72 -3.47 10.95
N TYR A 29 1.63 -2.66 11.99
CA TYR A 29 2.75 -1.93 12.55
C TYR A 29 3.43 -2.71 13.69
N SER A 30 4.61 -2.24 14.10
CA SER A 30 5.41 -2.81 15.19
C SER A 30 4.73 -2.77 16.55
N ASP A 31 3.71 -1.94 16.74
CA ASP A 31 2.89 -1.88 17.96
C ASP A 31 1.68 -2.85 17.92
N GLY A 32 1.56 -3.66 16.87
CA GLY A 32 0.47 -4.62 16.68
C GLY A 32 -0.81 -4.01 16.09
N THR A 33 -0.83 -2.70 15.80
CA THR A 33 -2.00 -2.07 15.16
C THR A 33 -2.03 -2.37 13.66
N THR A 34 -3.24 -2.56 13.12
CA THR A 34 -3.46 -2.77 11.69
C THR A 34 -4.25 -1.60 11.11
N GLU A 35 -3.85 -1.11 9.94
CA GLU A 35 -4.48 0.00 9.23
C GLU A 35 -4.64 -0.35 7.75
N LYS A 36 -5.77 0.05 7.16
CA LYS A 36 -5.92 0.12 5.70
C LYS A 36 -5.25 1.40 5.21
N LEU A 37 -4.05 1.28 4.63
CA LEU A 37 -3.23 2.44 4.26
C LEU A 37 -3.84 3.22 3.09
N PHE A 38 -4.20 2.51 2.00
CA PHE A 38 -4.84 3.08 0.82
C PHE A 38 -5.41 1.99 -0.11
N THR A 39 -6.26 2.41 -1.05
CA THR A 39 -6.64 1.64 -2.24
C THR A 39 -5.90 2.18 -3.47
N PHE A 40 -5.74 1.34 -4.49
CA PHE A 40 -5.11 1.72 -5.76
C PHE A 40 -5.81 1.07 -6.95
N TYR A 41 -5.64 1.64 -8.14
CA TYR A 41 -6.11 1.06 -9.39
C TYR A 41 -5.06 0.07 -9.92
N PRO A 42 -5.37 -1.23 -10.08
CA PRO A 42 -4.37 -2.27 -10.39
C PRO A 42 -3.83 -2.22 -11.82
N ASP A 43 -4.53 -1.52 -12.72
CA ASP A 43 -4.12 -1.21 -14.08
C ASP A 43 -3.13 -0.04 -14.15
N GLU A 44 -3.21 0.89 -13.18
CA GLU A 44 -2.29 2.03 -13.08
C GLU A 44 -1.04 1.69 -12.24
N LEU A 45 -1.25 1.02 -11.10
CA LEU A 45 -0.23 0.79 -10.10
C LEU A 45 -0.12 -0.68 -9.70
N SER A 46 1.10 -1.11 -9.44
CA SER A 46 1.39 -2.40 -8.81
C SER A 46 2.27 -2.23 -7.58
N PHE A 47 2.02 -3.05 -6.57
CA PHE A 47 2.78 -3.07 -5.33
C PHE A 47 3.11 -4.51 -4.92
N SER A 48 4.21 -4.66 -4.20
CA SER A 48 4.59 -5.89 -3.50
C SER A 48 4.64 -5.64 -2.00
N GLU A 49 4.18 -6.60 -1.21
CA GLU A 49 4.15 -6.52 0.26
C GLU A 49 5.53 -6.20 0.85
N ARG A 50 6.60 -6.70 0.23
CA ARG A 50 8.00 -6.46 0.63
C ARG A 50 8.41 -4.99 0.52
N GLU A 51 7.77 -4.21 -0.36
CA GLU A 51 8.06 -2.79 -0.51
C GLU A 51 7.63 -1.97 0.72
N PHE A 52 6.76 -2.52 1.58
CA PHE A 52 6.24 -1.84 2.76
C PHE A 52 6.97 -2.23 4.04
N ILE A 53 7.58 -3.42 4.10
CA ILE A 53 8.24 -3.92 5.31
C ILE A 53 9.38 -2.98 5.72
N GLY A 54 9.41 -2.60 7.00
CA GLY A 54 10.39 -1.68 7.58
C GLY A 54 10.13 -0.20 7.28
N LYS A 55 9.08 0.14 6.51
CA LYS A 55 8.70 1.54 6.26
C LYS A 55 7.79 2.07 7.34
N THR A 56 7.81 3.39 7.54
CA THR A 56 6.76 4.09 8.27
C THR A 56 5.54 4.33 7.38
N ARG A 57 4.41 4.72 7.98
CA ARG A 57 3.22 5.15 7.26
C ARG A 57 3.54 6.20 6.19
N ASP A 58 4.29 7.23 6.55
CA ASP A 58 4.61 8.33 5.64
C ASP A 58 5.50 7.89 4.50
N GLN A 59 6.50 7.03 4.78
CA GLN A 59 7.34 6.44 3.73
C GLN A 59 6.56 5.55 2.76
N ALA A 60 5.56 4.81 3.26
CA ALA A 60 4.66 4.01 2.42
C ALA A 60 3.71 4.89 1.58
N MET A 61 3.23 6.01 2.12
CA MET A 61 2.47 7.00 1.36
C MET A 61 3.32 7.70 0.30
N SER A 62 4.57 8.04 0.61
CA SER A 62 5.52 8.57 -0.38
C SER A 62 5.84 7.57 -1.48
N LEU A 63 5.95 6.27 -1.14
CA LEU A 63 6.12 5.20 -2.13
C LEU A 63 4.96 5.19 -3.12
N ARG A 64 3.71 5.23 -2.63
CA ARG A 64 2.51 5.32 -3.47
C ARG A 64 2.57 6.53 -4.39
N HIS A 65 2.78 7.72 -3.82
CA HIS A 65 2.82 8.97 -4.58
C HIS A 65 3.87 8.95 -5.69
N ARG A 66 5.05 8.40 -5.41
CA ARG A 66 6.11 8.24 -6.41
C ARG A 66 5.69 7.32 -7.57
N LYS A 67 4.98 6.22 -7.28
CA LYS A 67 4.47 5.32 -8.33
C LYS A 67 3.34 5.98 -9.13
N ASP A 68 2.44 6.70 -8.47
CA ASP A 68 1.39 7.52 -9.11
C ASP A 68 2.00 8.50 -10.13
N VAL A 69 3.00 9.28 -9.71
CA VAL A 69 3.68 10.25 -10.60
C VAL A 69 4.42 9.54 -11.74
N ALA A 70 5.10 8.43 -11.46
CA ALA A 70 5.81 7.67 -12.49
C ALA A 70 4.86 7.13 -13.58
N TYR A 71 3.67 6.66 -13.19
CA TYR A 71 2.65 6.22 -14.15
C TYR A 71 2.15 7.38 -15.02
N LEU A 72 1.86 8.55 -14.43
CA LEU A 72 1.38 9.73 -15.17
C LEU A 72 2.43 10.35 -16.12
N GLN A 73 3.71 10.05 -15.92
CA GLN A 73 4.82 10.53 -16.75
C GLN A 73 5.27 9.53 -17.81
N SER A 74 4.66 8.34 -17.88
CA SER A 74 4.97 7.28 -18.84
C SER A 74 4.10 7.37 -20.08
#